data_AF-A0A6J8BL52-F1
#
_entry.id   AF-A0A6J8BL52-F1
#
_cell.length_a   1.000
_cell.length_b   1.000
_cell.length_c   1.000
_cell.angle_alpha   90.00
_cell.angle_beta   90.00
_cell.angle_gamma   90.00
#
_symmetry.space_group_name_H-M   'P 1'
#
loop_
_entity.id
_entity.type
_entity.pdbx_description
1 polymer ?
#
loop_
_entity_poly.entity_id
_entity_poly.type
_entity_poly.pdbx_seq_one_letter_code
_entity_poly.pdbx_strand_id
1 'polypeptide(L)'
;MKKTEEEGSQKEVKYFKGSMEQRHKATCTAVESTTATAKGLDPVHIVSSKFTSSFNFDILAKFHNYEVGNLCRTDNLITSFGLQMYRNVEAKKSKKEEKRKSVMSDMRRLAHLLLEFREQCETNGIFGDAEYKITVLRQKELRMPARLPDEDDVKVLKEWLENKIKDVKSKFQFITSNEYAEIRDVLVCRLTLFNAQRGGEPSRLLLSEWDDAENGVWFTQDSIEKVDNPIEQKLLCH
;
A
#
# COMPACT_ATOMS: atom_id res chain seq x y z
N MET A 1 -54.83 -31.41 12.13
CA MET A 1 -54.55 -30.05 11.63
C MET A 1 -53.16 -29.65 12.09
N LYS A 2 -52.37 -29.14 11.16
CA LYS A 2 -50.91 -28.97 11.23
C LYS A 2 -50.51 -28.00 12.35
N LYS A 3 -49.53 -28.40 13.17
CA LYS A 3 -48.65 -27.48 13.90
C LYS A 3 -47.52 -27.12 12.93
N THR A 4 -47.39 -25.85 12.58
CA THR A 4 -46.23 -25.33 11.87
C THR A 4 -45.32 -24.67 12.89
N GLU A 5 -44.09 -25.17 12.92
CA GLU A 5 -42.91 -24.63 13.59
C GLU A 5 -42.47 -23.35 12.88
N GLU A 6 -42.14 -22.29 13.62
CA GLU A 6 -41.32 -21.19 13.12
C GLU A 6 -39.96 -21.26 13.81
N GLU A 7 -39.06 -22.05 13.21
CA GLU A 7 -37.63 -21.97 13.48
C GLU A 7 -37.06 -20.73 12.77
N GLY A 8 -36.65 -19.73 13.56
CA GLY A 8 -35.89 -18.58 13.08
C GLY A 8 -34.47 -18.99 12.67
N SER A 9 -34.31 -19.39 11.41
CA SER A 9 -33.00 -19.67 10.80
C SER A 9 -32.20 -18.37 10.62
N GLN A 10 -31.21 -18.16 11.50
CA GLN A 10 -30.10 -17.25 11.23
C GLN A 10 -29.32 -17.77 10.03
N LYS A 11 -29.49 -17.15 8.87
CA LYS A 11 -28.67 -17.43 7.67
C LYS A 11 -27.29 -16.80 7.86
N GLU A 12 -26.29 -17.63 8.17
CA GLU A 12 -24.89 -17.29 8.01
C GLU A 12 -24.59 -16.88 6.56
N VAL A 13 -24.13 -15.66 6.37
CA VAL A 13 -23.63 -15.18 5.08
C VAL A 13 -22.22 -15.75 4.87
N LYS A 14 -22.10 -16.78 4.03
CA LYS A 14 -20.82 -17.41 3.66
C LYS A 14 -20.08 -16.54 2.65
N TYR A 15 -19.10 -15.76 3.11
CA TYR A 15 -18.15 -15.07 2.25
C TYR A 15 -17.03 -16.03 1.78
N PHE A 16 -16.78 -16.01 0.46
CA PHE A 16 -15.61 -16.58 -0.25
C PHE A 16 -15.17 -18.00 0.14
N LYS A 17 -15.72 -19.01 -0.55
CA LYS A 17 -15.06 -20.32 -0.65
C LYS A 17 -13.78 -20.20 -1.48
N GLY A 18 -12.63 -20.31 -0.81
CA GLY A 18 -11.35 -20.67 -1.42
C GLY A 18 -10.43 -19.51 -1.78
N SER A 19 -9.84 -18.85 -0.78
CA SER A 19 -8.62 -18.04 -0.99
C SER A 19 -7.50 -18.93 -1.57
N MET A 20 -6.64 -18.37 -2.43
CA MET A 20 -5.43 -19.04 -2.93
C MET A 20 -4.57 -19.62 -1.79
N GLU A 21 -4.59 -19.01 -0.61
CA GLU A 21 -3.90 -19.52 0.59
C GLU A 21 -4.47 -20.86 1.06
N GLN A 22 -5.78 -21.07 0.97
CA GLN A 22 -6.41 -22.34 1.37
C GLN A 22 -6.03 -23.48 0.41
N ARG A 23 -5.94 -23.19 -0.89
CA ARG A 23 -5.46 -24.15 -1.90
C ARG A 23 -3.99 -24.49 -1.73
N HIS A 24 -3.17 -23.50 -1.40
CA HIS A 24 -1.74 -23.72 -1.10
C HIS A 24 -1.57 -24.58 0.15
N LYS A 25 -2.30 -24.28 1.23
CA LYS A 25 -2.25 -25.02 2.50
C LYS A 25 -2.64 -26.50 2.36
N ALA A 26 -3.53 -26.83 1.42
CA ALA A 26 -3.93 -28.20 1.13
C ALA A 26 -2.89 -29.00 0.31
N THR A 27 -1.96 -28.33 -0.37
CA THR A 27 -1.01 -28.96 -1.29
C THR A 27 0.45 -28.90 -0.78
N CYS A 28 0.69 -28.17 0.31
CA CYS A 28 2.02 -27.96 0.85
C CYS A 28 2.35 -28.99 1.95
N THR A 29 2.96 -30.11 1.59
CA THR A 29 3.38 -31.18 2.51
C THR A 29 4.76 -30.96 3.13
N ALA A 30 5.34 -29.76 3.00
CA ALA A 30 6.75 -29.52 3.33
C ALA A 30 7.01 -28.23 4.12
N VAL A 31 6.23 -27.89 5.15
CA VAL A 31 6.56 -26.75 6.03
C VAL A 31 6.06 -26.93 7.48
N GLU A 32 6.08 -28.14 8.05
CA GLU A 32 5.81 -28.27 9.50
C GLU A 32 7.04 -27.98 10.38
N SER A 33 8.24 -27.85 9.80
CA SER A 33 9.49 -27.68 10.55
C SER A 33 10.15 -26.30 10.43
N THR A 34 9.54 -25.35 9.70
CA THR A 34 10.14 -24.02 9.52
C THR A 34 9.43 -22.99 10.41
N THR A 35 10.02 -22.71 11.59
CA THR A 35 9.56 -21.68 12.53
C THR A 35 9.98 -20.26 12.14
N ALA A 36 10.62 -20.09 10.99
CA ALA A 36 11.01 -18.78 10.48
C ALA A 36 9.86 -18.19 9.66
N THR A 37 9.21 -17.15 10.21
CA THR A 37 8.37 -16.25 9.43
C THR A 37 9.18 -15.67 8.27
N ALA A 38 8.62 -15.70 7.06
CA ALA A 38 9.21 -15.02 5.91
C ALA A 38 9.35 -13.54 6.24
N LYS A 39 10.58 -13.07 6.45
CA LYS A 39 10.84 -11.64 6.63
C LYS A 39 10.66 -10.98 5.26
N GLY A 40 9.59 -10.19 5.11
CA GLY A 40 9.44 -9.30 3.99
C GLY A 40 10.63 -8.35 3.91
N LEU A 41 11.12 -8.10 2.70
CA LEU A 41 12.11 -7.05 2.46
C LEU A 41 11.42 -5.71 2.69
N ASP A 42 11.91 -4.91 3.65
CA ASP A 42 11.43 -3.56 3.88
C ASP A 42 11.82 -2.66 2.69
N PRO A 43 10.86 -2.05 1.97
CA PRO A 43 11.13 -1.14 0.84
C PRO A 43 12.08 0.02 1.20
N VAL A 44 12.11 0.45 2.47
CA VAL A 44 12.98 1.53 2.94
C VAL A 44 14.46 1.14 2.86
N HIS A 45 14.79 -0.14 3.03
CA HIS A 45 16.16 -0.65 2.88
C HIS A 45 16.58 -0.85 1.41
N ILE A 46 15.64 -0.77 0.45
CA ILE A 46 15.91 -0.94 -0.98
C ILE A 46 16.47 0.36 -1.60
N VAL A 47 16.13 1.54 -1.05
CA VAL A 47 16.30 2.82 -1.74
C VAL A 47 17.49 3.66 -1.24
N SER A 48 18.25 3.22 -0.22
CA SER A 48 19.39 4.01 0.26
C SER A 48 20.61 3.17 0.59
N SER A 49 21.52 3.05 -0.37
CA SER A 49 22.94 3.21 -0.06
C SER A 49 23.72 3.54 -1.32
N LYS A 50 24.50 4.62 -1.27
CA LYS A 50 25.62 4.83 -2.19
C LYS A 50 26.47 3.55 -2.14
N PHE A 51 26.63 2.89 -3.29
CA PHE A 51 27.35 1.62 -3.39
C PHE A 51 28.75 1.76 -2.77
N THR A 52 29.17 0.77 -1.99
CA THR A 52 30.55 0.74 -1.50
C THR A 52 31.50 0.54 -2.68
N SER A 53 32.66 1.19 -2.66
CA SER A 53 33.68 1.03 -3.71
C SER A 53 34.09 -0.44 -3.89
N SER A 54 34.05 -1.24 -2.80
CA SER A 54 34.32 -2.68 -2.81
C SER A 54 33.28 -3.49 -3.58
N PHE A 55 31.99 -3.21 -3.38
CA PHE A 55 30.91 -3.92 -4.10
C PHE A 55 30.95 -3.61 -5.60
N ASN A 56 31.24 -2.36 -5.97
CA ASN A 56 31.34 -1.98 -7.37
C ASN A 56 32.48 -2.76 -8.07
N PHE A 57 33.68 -2.77 -7.49
CA PHE A 57 34.83 -3.47 -8.07
C PHE A 57 34.67 -5.00 -8.07
N ASP A 58 34.22 -5.58 -6.96
CA ASP A 58 34.18 -7.03 -6.78
C ASP A 58 33.03 -7.73 -7.53
N ILE A 59 31.94 -7.00 -7.80
CA ILE A 59 30.69 -7.55 -8.34
C ILE A 59 30.26 -6.80 -9.61
N LEU A 60 29.92 -5.51 -9.50
CA LEU A 60 29.27 -4.78 -10.60
C LEU A 60 30.18 -4.64 -11.84
N ALA A 61 31.46 -4.38 -11.64
CA ALA A 61 32.46 -4.28 -12.70
C ALA A 61 32.72 -5.63 -13.40
N LYS A 62 32.42 -6.76 -12.75
CA LYS A 62 32.66 -8.11 -13.29
C LYS A 62 31.53 -8.64 -14.18
N PHE A 63 30.36 -8.00 -14.22
CA PHE A 63 29.34 -8.39 -15.19
C PHE A 63 29.85 -8.11 -16.61
N HIS A 64 29.37 -8.89 -17.60
CA HIS A 64 29.63 -8.56 -19.00
C HIS A 64 28.64 -7.51 -19.50
N ASN A 65 28.99 -6.84 -20.60
CA ASN A 65 28.17 -5.79 -21.21
C ASN A 65 27.13 -6.39 -22.16
N TYR A 66 26.16 -7.08 -21.58
CA TYR A 66 24.98 -7.60 -22.27
C TYR A 66 23.75 -7.25 -21.44
N GLU A 67 22.55 -7.40 -22.01
CA GLU A 67 21.29 -6.94 -21.43
C GLU A 67 21.14 -7.25 -19.93
N VAL A 68 21.29 -8.52 -19.54
CA VAL A 68 21.19 -8.97 -18.14
C VAL A 68 22.29 -8.35 -17.28
N GLY A 69 23.52 -8.29 -17.78
CA GLY A 69 24.65 -7.70 -17.05
C GLY A 69 24.49 -6.19 -16.86
N ASN A 70 23.88 -5.49 -17.82
CA ASN A 70 23.54 -4.08 -17.69
C ASN A 70 22.40 -3.91 -16.68
N LEU A 71 21.36 -4.74 -16.74
CA LEU A 71 20.24 -4.73 -15.81
C LEU A 71 20.70 -4.94 -14.36
N CYS A 72 21.66 -5.84 -14.12
CA CYS A 72 22.29 -6.03 -12.81
C CYS A 72 23.05 -4.81 -12.27
N ARG A 73 23.41 -3.84 -13.12
CA ARG A 73 24.10 -2.60 -12.72
C ARG A 73 23.16 -1.40 -12.60
N THR A 74 22.09 -1.38 -13.38
CA THR A 74 21.20 -0.22 -13.50
C THR A 74 19.91 -0.36 -12.69
N ASP A 75 19.40 -1.57 -12.52
CA ASP A 75 18.15 -1.79 -11.80
C ASP A 75 18.37 -1.70 -10.29
N ASN A 76 17.69 -0.77 -9.64
CA ASN A 76 17.86 -0.50 -8.21
C ASN A 76 17.52 -1.71 -7.34
N LEU A 77 16.51 -2.51 -7.71
CA LEU A 77 16.10 -3.68 -6.92
C LEU A 77 17.17 -4.76 -6.98
N ILE A 78 17.63 -5.08 -8.19
CA ILE A 78 18.67 -6.11 -8.40
C ILE A 78 19.97 -5.69 -7.74
N THR A 79 20.34 -4.41 -7.86
CA THR A 79 21.59 -3.89 -7.31
C THR A 79 21.55 -3.85 -5.78
N SER A 80 20.44 -3.41 -5.17
CA SER A 80 20.26 -3.43 -3.71
C SER A 80 20.23 -4.85 -3.15
N PHE A 81 19.55 -5.79 -3.84
CA PHE A 81 19.58 -7.21 -3.49
C PHE A 81 21.01 -7.77 -3.52
N GLY A 82 21.77 -7.50 -4.59
CA GLY A 82 23.16 -7.90 -4.72
C GLY A 82 24.05 -7.36 -3.60
N LEU A 83 23.87 -6.09 -3.23
CA LEU A 83 24.62 -5.46 -2.14
C LEU A 83 24.32 -6.11 -0.79
N GLN A 84 23.05 -6.43 -0.53
CA GLN A 84 22.65 -7.12 0.70
C GLN A 84 23.27 -8.52 0.78
N MET A 85 23.24 -9.28 -0.32
CA MET A 85 23.91 -10.58 -0.36
C MET A 85 25.43 -10.47 -0.22
N TYR A 86 26.04 -9.45 -0.82
CA TYR A 86 27.47 -9.21 -0.72
C TYR A 86 27.90 -8.90 0.72
N ARG A 87 27.16 -8.06 1.47
CA ARG A 87 27.43 -7.78 2.89
C ARG A 87 27.45 -9.05 3.75
N ASN A 88 26.51 -9.97 3.49
CA ASN A 88 26.43 -11.26 4.19
C ASN A 88 27.62 -12.18 3.88
N VAL A 89 28.21 -12.02 2.69
CA VAL A 89 29.38 -12.78 2.25
C VAL A 89 30.68 -12.15 2.75
N GLU A 90 30.80 -10.82 2.72
CA GLU A 90 31.99 -10.06 3.13
C GLU A 90 32.33 -10.28 4.60
N ALA A 91 31.30 -10.43 5.45
CA ALA A 91 31.46 -10.78 6.87
C ALA A 91 32.15 -12.13 7.10
N LYS A 92 32.20 -13.02 6.09
CA LYS A 92 32.75 -14.38 6.21
C LYS A 92 34.13 -14.46 5.54
N LYS A 93 35.17 -14.84 6.29
CA LYS A 93 36.57 -14.87 5.79
C LYS A 93 36.88 -15.97 4.76
N SER A 94 36.15 -17.09 4.76
CA SER A 94 36.44 -18.25 3.89
C SER A 94 35.73 -18.18 2.54
N LYS A 95 36.34 -18.75 1.48
CA LYS A 95 35.75 -18.93 0.13
C LYS A 95 35.16 -17.66 -0.51
N LYS A 96 35.86 -16.53 -0.39
CA LYS A 96 35.36 -15.22 -0.86
C LYS A 96 34.99 -15.22 -2.34
N GLU A 97 35.85 -15.75 -3.22
CA GLU A 97 35.61 -15.70 -4.67
C GLU A 97 34.42 -16.57 -5.10
N GLU A 98 34.28 -17.77 -4.53
CA GLU A 98 33.14 -18.67 -4.83
C GLU A 98 31.81 -18.05 -4.38
N LYS A 99 31.81 -17.41 -3.20
CA LYS A 99 30.62 -16.70 -2.70
C LYS A 99 30.29 -15.47 -3.55
N ARG A 100 31.29 -14.73 -4.06
CA ARG A 100 31.07 -13.63 -5.02
C ARG A 100 30.42 -14.13 -6.31
N LYS A 101 30.89 -15.27 -6.85
CA LYS A 101 30.27 -15.91 -8.01
C LYS A 101 28.82 -16.32 -7.74
N SER A 102 28.50 -16.80 -6.54
CA SER A 102 27.13 -17.09 -6.11
C SER A 102 26.26 -15.84 -6.17
N VAL A 103 26.70 -14.72 -5.58
CA VAL A 103 25.97 -13.43 -5.61
C VAL A 103 25.69 -13.00 -7.05
N MET A 104 26.71 -13.04 -7.92
CA MET A 104 26.53 -12.69 -9.33
C MET A 104 25.59 -13.64 -10.08
N SER A 105 25.53 -14.93 -9.69
CA SER A 105 24.59 -15.89 -10.26
C SER A 105 23.16 -15.56 -9.85
N ASP A 106 22.94 -15.24 -8.57
CA ASP A 106 21.61 -14.90 -8.05
C ASP A 106 21.09 -13.58 -8.63
N MET A 107 21.97 -12.56 -8.74
CA MET A 107 21.64 -11.31 -9.43
C MET A 107 21.23 -11.54 -10.89
N ARG A 108 21.93 -12.42 -11.62
CA ARG A 108 21.57 -12.77 -13.01
C ARG A 108 20.24 -13.50 -13.09
N ARG A 109 19.98 -14.43 -12.16
CA ARG A 109 18.70 -15.15 -12.11
C ARG A 109 17.53 -14.19 -11.86
N LEU A 110 17.71 -13.23 -10.96
CA LEU A 110 16.72 -12.18 -10.70
C LEU A 110 16.52 -11.27 -11.92
N ALA A 111 17.60 -10.90 -12.61
CA ALA A 111 17.53 -10.13 -13.85
C ALA A 111 16.77 -10.86 -14.96
N HIS A 112 17.04 -12.15 -15.17
CA HIS A 112 16.28 -12.97 -16.12
C HIS A 112 14.80 -13.08 -15.75
N LEU A 113 14.50 -13.28 -14.47
CA LEU A 113 13.12 -13.31 -13.99
C LEU A 113 12.40 -11.98 -14.27
N LEU A 114 13.08 -10.85 -14.04
CA LEU A 114 12.50 -9.53 -14.29
C LEU A 114 12.20 -9.31 -15.77
N LEU A 115 13.07 -9.76 -16.69
CA LEU A 115 12.84 -9.67 -18.13
C LEU A 115 11.62 -10.50 -18.54
N GLU A 116 11.53 -11.75 -18.08
CA GLU A 116 10.39 -12.63 -18.33
C GLU A 116 9.09 -12.02 -17.80
N PHE A 117 9.11 -11.45 -16.58
CA PHE A 117 7.96 -10.77 -16.00
C PHE A 117 7.54 -9.55 -16.83
N ARG A 118 8.49 -8.77 -17.34
CA ARG A 118 8.19 -7.61 -18.21
C ARG A 118 7.55 -8.07 -19.51
N GLU A 119 8.11 -9.08 -20.16
CA GLU A 119 7.55 -9.64 -21.38
C GLU A 119 6.12 -10.18 -21.16
N GLN A 120 5.88 -10.90 -20.06
CA GLN A 120 4.54 -11.40 -19.72
C GLN A 120 3.56 -10.29 -19.34
N CYS A 121 4.02 -9.23 -18.66
CA CYS A 121 3.21 -8.05 -18.39
C CYS A 121 2.77 -7.35 -19.69
N GLU A 122 3.69 -7.19 -20.64
CA GLU A 122 3.44 -6.51 -21.91
C GLU A 122 2.56 -7.35 -22.86
N THR A 123 2.79 -8.66 -22.91
CA THR A 123 2.08 -9.57 -23.83
C THR A 123 0.70 -9.98 -23.32
N ASN A 124 0.60 -10.31 -22.03
CA ASN A 124 -0.60 -10.95 -21.47
C ASN A 124 -1.36 -10.05 -20.49
N GLY A 125 -0.86 -8.85 -20.19
CA GLY A 125 -1.51 -7.93 -19.27
C GLY A 125 -1.91 -8.62 -17.97
N ILE A 126 -0.92 -8.99 -17.13
CA ILE A 126 -1.11 -9.82 -15.92
C ILE A 126 -2.26 -9.32 -15.01
N PHE A 127 -2.57 -8.02 -15.06
CA PHE A 127 -3.65 -7.39 -14.30
C PHE A 127 -4.77 -6.77 -15.15
N GLY A 128 -4.76 -6.96 -16.48
CA GLY A 128 -5.73 -6.33 -17.39
C GLY A 128 -7.17 -6.67 -17.04
N ASP A 129 -7.44 -7.93 -16.68
CA ASP A 129 -8.76 -8.37 -16.23
C ASP A 129 -9.19 -7.75 -14.89
N ALA A 130 -8.25 -7.60 -13.95
CA ALA A 130 -8.52 -6.99 -12.65
C ALA A 130 -8.77 -5.48 -12.79
N GLU A 131 -7.94 -4.81 -13.58
CA GLU A 131 -8.06 -3.40 -13.90
C GLU A 131 -9.34 -3.09 -14.67
N TYR A 132 -9.69 -3.94 -15.65
CA TYR A 132 -10.97 -3.87 -16.36
C TYR A 132 -12.14 -4.04 -15.40
N LYS A 133 -12.13 -5.06 -14.52
CA LYS A 133 -13.19 -5.27 -13.52
C LYS A 133 -13.32 -4.08 -12.57
N ILE A 134 -12.22 -3.56 -12.04
CA ILE A 134 -12.24 -2.37 -11.17
C ILE A 134 -12.83 -1.17 -11.91
N THR A 135 -12.44 -0.96 -13.17
CA THR A 135 -12.92 0.15 -14.00
C THR A 135 -14.41 0.01 -14.29
N VAL A 136 -14.88 -1.19 -14.65
CA VAL A 136 -16.29 -1.47 -14.90
C VAL A 136 -17.12 -1.28 -13.63
N LEU A 137 -16.67 -1.80 -12.48
CA LEU A 137 -17.35 -1.60 -11.20
C LEU A 137 -17.44 -0.11 -10.85
N ARG A 138 -16.35 0.63 -11.00
CA ARG A 138 -16.31 2.09 -10.76
C ARG A 138 -17.24 2.87 -11.68
N GLN A 139 -17.37 2.50 -12.94
CA GLN A 139 -18.14 3.27 -13.91
C GLN A 139 -19.62 2.87 -13.98
N LYS A 140 -19.93 1.59 -13.80
CA LYS A 140 -21.29 1.06 -14.02
C LYS A 140 -22.04 0.77 -12.73
N GLU A 141 -21.35 0.36 -11.67
CA GLU A 141 -22.01 -0.14 -10.46
C GLU A 141 -21.94 0.85 -9.30
N LEU A 142 -20.74 1.30 -8.92
CA LEU A 142 -20.52 2.15 -7.74
C LEU A 142 -21.02 3.59 -7.90
N ARG A 143 -21.27 4.03 -9.14
CA ARG A 143 -21.84 5.35 -9.44
C ARG A 143 -23.36 5.34 -9.55
N MET A 144 -24.01 4.18 -9.43
CA MET A 144 -25.47 4.11 -9.50
C MET A 144 -26.06 4.87 -8.30
N PRO A 145 -26.99 5.82 -8.51
CA PRO A 145 -27.61 6.56 -7.41
C PRO A 145 -28.21 5.65 -6.33
N ALA A 146 -28.81 4.53 -6.73
CA ALA A 146 -29.38 3.53 -5.82
C ALA A 146 -28.36 2.76 -4.95
N ARG A 147 -27.06 2.92 -5.23
CA ARG A 147 -25.96 2.30 -4.46
C ARG A 147 -25.09 3.36 -3.77
N LEU A 148 -25.42 4.64 -3.91
CA LEU A 148 -24.76 5.68 -3.14
C LEU A 148 -25.26 5.60 -1.69
N PRO A 149 -24.39 5.87 -0.70
CA PRO A 149 -24.82 5.97 0.69
C PRO A 149 -25.90 7.04 0.81
N ASP A 150 -26.96 6.73 1.56
CA ASP A 150 -27.95 7.74 1.94
C ASP A 150 -27.49 8.54 3.17
N GLU A 151 -28.32 9.49 3.60
CA GLU A 151 -27.98 10.34 4.75
C GLU A 151 -27.80 9.55 6.05
N ASP A 152 -28.52 8.45 6.22
CA ASP A 152 -28.46 7.65 7.44
C ASP A 152 -27.19 6.79 7.45
N ASP A 153 -26.79 6.25 6.30
CA ASP A 153 -25.48 5.59 6.14
C ASP A 153 -24.32 6.54 6.53
N VAL A 154 -24.39 7.80 6.09
CA VAL A 154 -23.36 8.81 6.41
C VAL A 154 -23.37 9.17 7.89
N LYS A 155 -24.55 9.26 8.53
CA LYS A 155 -24.65 9.49 9.98
C LYS A 155 -24.01 8.35 10.78
N VAL A 156 -24.31 7.09 10.43
CA VAL A 156 -23.71 5.92 11.08
C VAL A 156 -22.19 5.94 10.95
N LEU A 157 -21.68 6.24 9.75
CA LEU A 157 -20.24 6.35 9.53
C LEU A 157 -19.61 7.49 10.36
N LYS A 158 -20.26 8.65 10.42
CA LYS A 158 -19.79 9.79 11.21
C LYS A 158 -19.72 9.45 12.70
N GLU A 159 -20.77 8.86 13.26
CA GLU A 159 -20.81 8.46 14.67
C GLU A 159 -19.71 7.44 15.00
N TRP A 160 -19.51 6.46 14.11
CA TRP A 160 -18.43 5.49 14.26
C TRP A 160 -17.05 6.16 14.25
N LEU A 161 -16.79 7.05 13.28
CA LEU A 161 -15.53 7.79 13.18
C LEU A 161 -15.27 8.64 14.43
N GLU A 162 -16.28 9.33 14.95
CA GLU A 162 -16.15 10.14 16.16
C GLU A 162 -15.81 9.30 17.39
N ASN A 163 -16.45 8.15 17.55
CA ASN A 163 -16.15 7.22 18.64
C ASN A 163 -14.75 6.62 18.49
N LYS A 164 -14.34 6.29 17.26
CA LYS A 164 -13.00 5.75 16.99
C LYS A 164 -11.91 6.76 17.28
N ILE A 165 -12.09 8.03 16.90
CA ILE A 165 -11.15 9.12 17.23
C ILE A 165 -11.05 9.31 18.75
N LYS A 166 -12.18 9.23 19.48
CA LYS A 166 -12.18 9.31 20.96
C LYS A 166 -11.39 8.17 21.59
N ASP A 167 -11.61 6.93 21.13
CA ASP A 167 -10.88 5.74 21.60
C ASP A 167 -9.38 5.88 21.34
N VAL A 168 -9.00 6.25 20.12
CA VAL A 168 -7.61 6.49 19.72
C VAL A 168 -6.95 7.57 20.59
N LYS A 169 -7.62 8.70 20.83
CA LYS A 169 -7.07 9.82 21.59
C LYS A 169 -6.69 9.40 23.01
N SER A 170 -7.41 8.44 23.59
CA SER A 170 -7.10 7.90 24.92
C SER A 170 -5.81 7.06 24.97
N LYS A 171 -5.33 6.55 23.82
CA LYS A 171 -4.19 5.63 23.68
C LYS A 171 -2.91 6.31 23.16
N PHE A 172 -2.93 7.63 22.99
CA PHE A 172 -1.94 8.40 22.21
C PHE A 172 -0.48 8.31 22.69
N GLN A 173 -0.21 7.81 23.90
CA GLN A 173 1.15 7.75 24.46
C GLN A 173 2.04 6.63 23.87
N PHE A 174 1.47 5.55 23.33
CA PHE A 174 2.23 4.44 22.75
C PHE A 174 1.51 3.87 21.53
N ILE A 175 1.79 4.42 20.35
CA ILE A 175 1.14 4.04 19.10
C ILE A 175 2.08 3.15 18.28
N THR A 176 1.62 1.95 17.92
CA THR A 176 2.29 1.06 16.97
C THR A 176 2.10 1.53 15.53
N SER A 177 2.89 1.01 14.58
CA SER A 177 2.73 1.36 13.16
C SER A 177 1.33 1.06 12.60
N ASN A 178 0.68 0.00 13.09
CA ASN A 178 -0.67 -0.37 12.66
C ASN A 178 -1.72 0.60 13.21
N GLU A 179 -1.58 0.96 14.49
CA GLU A 179 -2.47 1.95 15.11
C GLU A 179 -2.29 3.31 14.43
N TYR A 180 -1.06 3.73 14.10
CA TYR A 180 -0.83 4.96 13.35
C TYR A 180 -1.55 4.95 11.98
N ALA A 181 -1.46 3.85 11.23
CA ALA A 181 -2.16 3.71 9.95
C ALA A 181 -3.68 3.82 10.13
N GLU A 182 -4.23 3.17 11.15
CA GLU A 182 -5.67 3.24 11.46
C GLU A 182 -6.09 4.67 11.80
N ILE A 183 -5.30 5.40 12.60
CA ILE A 183 -5.57 6.80 12.96
C ILE A 183 -5.57 7.69 11.74
N ARG A 184 -4.54 7.54 10.88
CA ARG A 184 -4.43 8.27 9.63
C ARG A 184 -5.66 8.04 8.76
N ASP A 185 -6.07 6.80 8.58
CA ASP A 185 -7.20 6.45 7.71
C ASP A 185 -8.52 7.01 8.24
N VAL A 186 -8.73 6.97 9.56
CA VAL A 186 -9.90 7.57 10.23
C VAL A 186 -9.93 9.09 10.06
N LEU A 187 -8.79 9.77 10.22
CA LEU A 187 -8.68 11.23 10.05
C LEU A 187 -8.92 11.65 8.60
N VAL A 188 -8.30 10.96 7.63
CA VAL A 188 -8.51 11.21 6.19
C VAL A 188 -9.97 10.99 5.82
N CYS A 189 -10.60 9.92 6.33
CA CYS A 189 -12.03 9.67 6.10
C CYS A 189 -12.90 10.81 6.63
N ARG A 190 -12.62 11.28 7.86
CA ARG A 190 -13.35 12.41 8.46
C ARG A 190 -13.19 13.70 7.67
N LEU A 191 -11.98 14.04 7.25
CA LEU A 191 -11.72 15.23 6.42
C LEU A 191 -12.40 15.14 5.05
N THR A 192 -12.41 13.96 4.45
CA THR A 192 -13.08 13.69 3.17
C THR A 192 -14.59 13.92 3.29
N LEU A 193 -15.22 13.39 4.35
CA LEU A 193 -16.65 13.57 4.60
C LEU A 193 -17.01 15.02 4.93
N PHE A 194 -16.17 15.71 5.71
CA PHE A 194 -16.42 17.08 6.12
C PHE A 194 -16.35 18.08 4.97
N ASN A 195 -15.36 17.92 4.08
CA ASN A 195 -15.14 18.82 2.95
C ASN A 195 -15.83 18.38 1.65
N ALA A 196 -16.57 17.26 1.66
CA ALA A 196 -17.10 16.61 0.47
C ALA A 196 -16.06 16.46 -0.67
N GLN A 197 -14.79 16.29 -0.31
CA GLN A 197 -13.67 16.25 -1.24
C GLN A 197 -13.42 14.84 -1.77
N ARG A 198 -12.64 14.73 -2.85
CA ARG A 198 -12.18 13.41 -3.32
C ARG A 198 -11.17 12.89 -2.31
N GLY A 199 -11.30 11.66 -1.82
CA GLY A 199 -10.45 11.12 -0.74
C GLY A 199 -8.93 11.12 -0.99
N GLY A 200 -8.49 11.32 -2.24
CA GLY A 200 -7.08 11.53 -2.57
C GLY A 200 -6.53 12.92 -2.23
N GLU A 201 -7.38 13.93 -2.06
CA GLU A 201 -6.98 15.31 -1.74
C GLU A 201 -6.57 15.43 -0.26
N PRO A 202 -7.41 15.02 0.74
CA PRO A 202 -7.02 15.14 2.15
C PRO A 202 -5.81 14.28 2.53
N SER A 203 -5.58 13.15 1.83
CA SER A 203 -4.44 12.26 2.10
C SER A 203 -3.09 12.79 1.61
N ARG A 204 -3.09 13.84 0.79
CA ARG A 204 -1.88 14.48 0.25
C ARG A 204 -1.61 15.87 0.82
N LEU A 205 -2.47 16.35 1.71
CA LEU A 205 -2.35 17.67 2.32
C LEU A 205 -1.02 17.79 3.07
N LEU A 206 -0.23 18.79 2.71
CA LEU A 206 1.04 19.11 3.34
C LEU A 206 0.82 19.95 4.61
N LEU A 207 1.75 19.85 5.56
CA LEU A 207 1.72 20.70 6.76
C LEU A 207 1.79 22.19 6.43
N SER A 208 2.57 22.57 5.41
CA SER A 208 2.62 23.97 4.96
C SER A 208 1.28 24.46 4.42
N GLU A 209 0.54 23.61 3.69
CA GLU A 209 -0.79 23.97 3.17
C GLU A 209 -1.81 24.11 4.31
N TRP A 210 -1.66 23.29 5.37
CA TRP A 210 -2.44 23.44 6.61
C TRP A 210 -2.10 24.75 7.31
N ASP A 211 -0.82 25.04 7.50
CA ASP A 211 -0.35 26.27 8.15
C ASP A 211 -0.82 27.51 7.37
N ASP A 212 -0.78 27.47 6.04
CA ASP A 212 -1.29 28.54 5.18
C ASP A 212 -2.80 28.75 5.38
N ALA A 213 -3.56 27.67 5.54
CA ALA A 213 -4.99 27.74 5.82
C ALA A 213 -5.27 28.31 7.22
N GLU A 214 -4.58 27.84 8.25
CA GLU A 214 -4.72 28.31 9.64
C GLU A 214 -4.32 29.79 9.79
N ASN A 215 -3.35 30.25 9.00
CA ASN A 215 -2.94 31.66 8.96
C ASN A 215 -3.76 32.53 8.00
N GLY A 216 -4.82 31.99 7.39
CA GLY A 216 -5.73 32.76 6.52
C GLY A 216 -5.10 33.26 5.23
N VAL A 217 -4.04 32.61 4.73
CA VAL A 217 -3.30 33.03 3.53
C VAL A 217 -4.18 33.01 2.28
N TRP A 218 -5.14 32.09 2.21
CA TRP A 218 -5.96 31.83 1.02
C TRP A 218 -7.20 32.72 0.89
N PHE A 219 -7.71 33.27 2.00
CA PHE A 219 -8.90 34.11 2.01
C PHE A 219 -8.65 35.39 2.80
N THR A 220 -8.64 36.54 2.11
CA THR A 220 -8.67 37.85 2.76
C THR A 220 -10.09 38.16 3.21
N GLN A 221 -10.27 38.81 4.37
CA GLN A 221 -11.58 39.21 4.89
C GLN A 221 -12.43 39.95 3.84
N ASP A 222 -11.80 40.86 3.07
CA ASP A 222 -12.41 41.61 1.96
C ASP A 222 -12.97 40.73 0.83
N SER A 223 -12.46 39.52 0.66
CA SER A 223 -12.92 38.56 -0.36
C SER A 223 -14.11 37.74 0.15
N ILE A 224 -14.14 37.47 1.45
CA ILE A 224 -15.24 36.77 2.13
C ILE A 224 -16.48 37.67 2.24
N GLU A 225 -16.28 38.97 2.45
CA GLU A 225 -17.36 39.98 2.50
C GLU A 225 -18.08 40.17 1.15
N LYS A 226 -17.43 39.81 0.04
CA LYS A 226 -17.99 39.90 -1.32
C LYS A 226 -18.79 38.66 -1.74
N VAL A 227 -18.87 37.64 -0.89
CA VAL A 227 -19.66 36.44 -1.16
C VAL A 227 -21.13 36.72 -0.86
N ASP A 228 -21.95 36.77 -1.92
CA ASP A 228 -23.38 37.09 -1.83
C ASP A 228 -24.19 36.03 -1.07
N ASN A 229 -23.72 34.78 -1.02
CA ASN A 229 -24.41 33.68 -0.35
C ASN A 229 -24.06 33.64 1.15
N PRO A 230 -25.03 33.86 2.06
CA PRO A 230 -24.76 33.91 3.51
C PRO A 230 -24.25 32.59 4.08
N ILE A 231 -24.60 31.45 3.47
CA ILE A 231 -24.15 30.12 3.92
C ILE A 231 -22.68 29.92 3.53
N GLU A 232 -22.31 30.26 2.29
CA GLU A 232 -20.93 30.17 1.81
C GLU A 232 -20.02 31.13 2.57
N GLN A 233 -20.49 32.35 2.82
CA GLN A 233 -19.78 33.33 3.65
C GLN A 233 -19.50 32.78 5.06
N LYS A 234 -20.48 32.10 5.66
CA LYS A 234 -20.33 31.48 6.98
C LYS A 234 -19.36 30.29 6.98
N LEU A 235 -19.27 29.55 5.88
CA LEU A 235 -18.32 28.45 5.72
C LEU A 235 -16.88 28.93 5.51
N LEU A 236 -16.69 30.15 4.99
CA LEU A 236 -15.38 30.77 4.75
C LEU A 236 -14.84 31.55 5.97
N CYS A 237 -15.68 31.86 6.96
CA CYS A 237 -15.33 32.62 8.16
C CYS A 237 -14.85 31.76 9.36
N HIS A 238 -14.60 30.45 9.15
CA HIS A 238 -14.19 29.49 10.17
C HIS A 238 -12.80 28.91 9.85
#